data_AF-A0A4Q7AED1-F1
#
_entry.id   AF-A0A4Q7AED1-F1
#
_cell.length_a   1.000
_cell.length_b   1.000
_cell.length_c   1.000
_cell.angle_alpha   90.00
_cell.angle_beta   90.00
_cell.angle_gamma   90.00
#
_symmetry.space_group_name_H-M   'P 1'
#
loop_
_entity.id
_entity.type
_entity.pdbx_description
1 polymer ?
#
loop_
_entity_poly.entity_id
_entity_poly.type
_entity_poly.pdbx_seq_one_letter_code
_entity_poly.pdbx_strand_id
1 'polypeptide(L)'
;MEPTNLQVFMGEVNKTAKTETIGVYHQVPFRMSTWNFERLEGLRNYMSEPRNKVLNSLIEIALDQVFSELEKGDENIKNAILSECAKVNAIQKHDGSGDLDND
;
A
#
# COMPACT_ATOMS: atom_id res chain seq x y z
N MET A 1 15.27 -16.47 2.07
CA MET A 1 14.34 -15.75 1.19
C MET A 1 13.41 -15.00 2.12
N GLU A 2 13.33 -13.68 1.98
CA GLU A 2 12.44 -12.86 2.81
C GLU A 2 10.97 -13.18 2.51
N PRO A 3 10.08 -13.14 3.51
CA PRO A 3 8.66 -13.43 3.31
C PRO A 3 7.98 -12.33 2.48
N THR A 4 7.01 -12.70 1.65
CA THR A 4 6.20 -11.74 0.90
C THR A 4 5.21 -11.00 1.81
N ASN A 5 4.74 -9.83 1.39
CA ASN A 5 3.72 -9.08 2.13
C ASN A 5 2.44 -9.91 2.38
N LEU A 6 2.08 -10.79 1.44
CA LEU A 6 0.97 -11.73 1.64
C LEU A 6 1.26 -12.75 2.75
N GLN A 7 2.47 -13.31 2.78
CA GLN A 7 2.86 -14.29 3.82
C GLN A 7 2.88 -13.64 5.20
N VAL A 8 3.41 -12.42 5.30
CA VAL A 8 3.42 -11.64 6.54
C VAL A 8 1.99 -11.34 7.01
N PHE A 9 1.15 -10.83 6.10
CA PHE A 9 -0.25 -10.52 6.41
C PHE A 9 -1.05 -11.76 6.85
N MET A 10 -0.87 -12.89 6.17
CA MET A 10 -1.49 -14.14 6.59
C MET A 10 -0.96 -14.63 7.95
N GLY A 11 0.30 -14.34 8.28
CA GLY A 11 0.84 -14.55 9.62
C GLY A 11 0.12 -13.71 10.68
N GLU A 12 -0.20 -12.44 10.39
CA GLU A 12 -0.98 -11.59 11.31
C GLU A 12 -2.42 -12.08 11.44
N VAL A 13 -3.08 -12.45 10.34
CA VAL A 13 -4.42 -13.05 10.37
C VAL A 13 -4.41 -14.30 11.23
N ASN A 14 -3.41 -15.18 11.08
CA ASN A 14 -3.29 -16.39 11.87
C ASN A 14 -2.75 -16.16 13.30
N LYS A 15 -2.49 -14.90 13.68
CA LYS A 15 -1.94 -14.48 14.99
C LYS A 15 -0.57 -15.09 15.31
N THR A 16 0.20 -15.42 14.28
CA THR A 16 1.56 -15.97 14.39
C THR A 16 2.65 -14.94 14.10
N ALA A 17 2.28 -13.74 13.64
CA ALA A 17 3.17 -12.63 13.40
C ALA A 17 2.52 -11.30 13.84
N LYS A 18 3.33 -10.26 14.01
CA LYS A 18 2.87 -8.89 14.24
C LYS A 18 3.78 -7.92 13.51
N THR A 19 3.19 -6.96 12.81
CA THR A 19 3.91 -5.91 12.12
C THR A 19 3.63 -4.53 12.71
N GLU A 20 4.63 -3.66 12.61
CA GLU A 20 4.47 -2.23 12.85
C GLU A 20 4.37 -1.50 11.51
N THR A 21 3.47 -0.52 11.47
CA THR A 21 3.19 0.28 10.29
C THR A 21 4.14 1.47 10.29
N ILE A 22 5.25 1.38 9.55
CA ILE A 22 6.31 2.40 9.49
C ILE A 22 6.29 3.06 8.12
N GLY A 23 6.27 4.39 8.06
CA GLY A 23 6.38 5.11 6.78
C GLY A 23 5.60 6.43 6.74
N VAL A 24 5.70 7.10 5.59
CA VAL A 24 4.95 8.33 5.28
C VAL A 24 3.69 7.96 4.54
N TYR A 25 2.53 8.41 5.03
CA TYR A 25 1.22 8.12 4.44
C TYR A 25 0.64 9.36 3.77
N HIS A 26 0.04 9.18 2.60
CA HIS A 26 -0.75 10.21 1.93
C HIS A 26 -2.23 10.00 2.20
N GLN A 27 -2.93 11.03 2.67
CA GLN A 27 -4.38 10.95 2.85
C GLN A 27 -5.07 11.02 1.49
N VAL A 28 -5.79 9.96 1.13
CA VAL A 28 -6.58 9.88 -0.09
C VAL A 28 -8.07 9.69 0.25
N PRO A 29 -8.99 10.48 -0.34
CA PRO A 29 -10.40 10.18 -0.28
C PRO A 29 -10.68 8.84 -0.99
N PHE A 30 -11.04 7.82 -0.22
CA PHE A 30 -11.21 6.46 -0.75
C PHE A 30 -12.68 6.05 -0.78
N ARG A 31 -13.17 5.65 -1.96
CA ARG A 31 -14.48 5.04 -2.15
C ARG A 31 -14.29 3.58 -2.53
N MET A 32 -15.03 2.68 -1.90
CA MET A 32 -14.98 1.25 -2.19
C MET A 32 -16.39 0.65 -2.25
N SER A 33 -16.54 -0.39 -3.05
CA SER A 33 -17.78 -1.18 -3.09
C SER A 33 -18.12 -1.76 -1.72
N THR A 34 -19.40 -1.83 -1.40
CA THR A 34 -19.90 -2.30 -0.09
C THR A 34 -19.33 -3.66 0.31
N TRP A 35 -19.30 -4.63 -0.61
CA TRP A 35 -18.77 -5.97 -0.31
C TRP A 35 -17.27 -5.98 0.05
N ASN A 36 -16.48 -5.05 -0.51
CA ASN A 36 -15.07 -4.93 -0.15
C ASN A 36 -14.92 -4.26 1.22
N PHE A 37 -15.79 -3.29 1.53
CA PHE A 37 -15.84 -2.66 2.85
C PHE A 37 -16.17 -3.69 3.93
N GLU A 38 -17.17 -4.53 3.72
CA GLU A 38 -17.55 -5.60 4.65
C GLU A 38 -16.39 -6.58 4.92
N ARG A 39 -15.66 -6.98 3.88
CA ARG A 39 -14.49 -7.86 4.00
C ARG A 39 -13.36 -7.19 4.79
N LEU A 40 -13.08 -5.91 4.51
CA LEU A 40 -12.09 -5.13 5.26
C LEU A 40 -12.47 -5.02 6.74
N GLU A 41 -13.73 -4.68 7.03
CA GLU A 41 -14.24 -4.56 8.39
C GLU A 41 -14.16 -5.90 9.14
N GLY A 42 -14.51 -7.00 8.47
CA GLY A 42 -14.37 -8.35 9.03
C GLY A 42 -12.92 -8.66 9.43
N LEU A 43 -11.97 -8.41 8.52
CA LEU A 43 -10.55 -8.62 8.78
C LEU A 43 -10.04 -7.77 9.94
N ARG A 44 -10.28 -6.46 9.91
CA ARG A 44 -9.77 -5.55 10.95
C ARG A 44 -10.35 -5.85 12.33
N ASN A 45 -11.61 -6.27 12.41
CA ASN A 45 -12.25 -6.62 13.67
C ASN A 45 -11.67 -7.92 14.23
N TYR A 46 -11.46 -8.93 13.37
CA TYR A 46 -10.85 -10.20 13.79
C TYR A 46 -9.41 -10.04 14.27
N MET A 47 -8.63 -9.22 13.56
CA MET A 47 -7.23 -8.90 13.88
C MET A 47 -7.11 -7.92 15.06
N SER A 48 -8.19 -7.21 15.41
CA SER A 48 -8.17 -6.09 16.36
C SER A 48 -7.17 -4.99 15.99
N GLU A 49 -7.13 -4.65 14.70
CA GLU A 49 -6.18 -3.69 14.11
C GLU A 49 -6.89 -2.47 13.51
N PRO A 50 -6.20 -1.32 13.36
CA PRO A 50 -6.77 -0.15 12.69
C PRO A 50 -7.17 -0.44 11.24
N ARG A 51 -8.30 0.11 10.80
CA ARG A 51 -8.79 -0.03 9.41
C ARG A 51 -7.71 0.32 8.39
N ASN A 52 -7.03 1.44 8.60
CA ASN A 52 -6.04 1.94 7.65
C ASN A 52 -4.81 1.04 7.57
N LYS A 53 -4.40 0.41 8.69
CA LYS A 53 -3.31 -0.58 8.67
C LYS A 53 -3.69 -1.75 7.76
N VAL A 54 -4.84 -2.38 8.03
CA VAL A 54 -5.31 -3.54 7.25
C VAL A 54 -5.54 -3.17 5.78
N LEU A 55 -6.14 -2.00 5.51
CA LEU A 55 -6.36 -1.53 4.14
C LEU A 55 -5.04 -1.29 3.40
N ASN A 56 -4.06 -0.65 4.03
CA ASN A 56 -2.75 -0.41 3.40
C ASN A 56 -2.04 -1.74 3.10
N SER A 57 -2.04 -2.70 4.01
CA SER A 57 -1.45 -4.03 3.76
C SER A 57 -2.13 -4.74 2.58
N LEU A 58 -3.45 -4.68 2.48
CA LEU A 58 -4.18 -5.27 1.35
C LEU A 58 -3.85 -4.57 0.01
N ILE A 59 -3.68 -3.25 0.02
CA ILE A 59 -3.28 -2.47 -1.16
C ILE A 59 -1.85 -2.83 -1.58
N GLU A 60 -0.91 -2.90 -0.62
CA GLU A 60 0.47 -3.31 -0.88
C GLU A 60 0.54 -4.70 -1.51
N ILE A 61 -0.18 -5.67 -0.95
CA ILE A 61 -0.25 -7.03 -1.51
C ILE A 61 -0.80 -7.02 -2.94
N ALA A 62 -1.89 -6.28 -3.18
CA ALA A 62 -2.50 -6.21 -4.51
C ALA A 62 -1.55 -5.55 -5.52
N LEU A 63 -0.86 -4.48 -5.14
CA LEU A 63 0.12 -3.81 -5.99
C LEU A 63 1.32 -4.71 -6.25
N ASP A 64 1.88 -5.38 -5.24
CA ASP A 64 2.97 -6.34 -5.41
C ASP A 64 2.63 -7.43 -6.42
N GLN A 65 1.41 -7.99 -6.33
CA GLN A 65 0.93 -9.00 -7.27
C GLN A 65 0.82 -8.44 -8.69
N VAL A 66 0.25 -7.25 -8.87
CA VAL A 66 0.14 -6.61 -10.19
C VAL A 66 1.53 -6.32 -10.77
N PHE A 67 2.44 -5.76 -9.98
CA PHE A 67 3.78 -5.43 -10.45
C PHE A 67 4.63 -6.68 -10.72
N SER A 68 4.47 -7.76 -9.95
CA SER A 68 5.11 -9.04 -10.25
C SER A 68 4.63 -9.63 -11.58
N GLU A 69 3.36 -9.50 -11.92
CA GLU A 69 2.86 -9.92 -13.23
C GLU A 69 3.33 -9.00 -14.37
N LEU A 70 3.43 -7.68 -14.12
CA LEU A 70 4.01 -6.75 -15.10
C LEU A 70 5.49 -7.06 -15.39
N GLU A 71 6.25 -7.50 -14.40
CA GLU A 71 7.65 -7.93 -14.59
C GLU A 71 7.80 -9.14 -15.51
N LYS A 72 6.80 -10.02 -15.55
CA LYS A 72 6.75 -11.20 -16.42
C LYS A 72 6.14 -10.89 -17.79
N GLY A 73 5.52 -9.71 -17.93
CA GLY A 73 4.77 -9.29 -19.10
C GLY A 73 5.58 -8.46 -20.11
N ASP A 74 4.89 -7.58 -20.83
CA ASP A 74 5.50 -6.70 -21.84
C ASP A 74 6.34 -5.60 -21.17
N GLU A 75 7.63 -5.59 -21.50
CA GLU A 75 8.61 -4.63 -20.98
C GLU A 75 8.26 -3.17 -21.32
N ASN A 76 7.65 -2.91 -22.48
CA ASN A 76 7.25 -1.55 -22.86
C ASN A 76 6.10 -1.04 -21.97
N ILE A 77 5.13 -1.90 -21.65
CA ILE A 77 4.03 -1.55 -20.75
C ILE A 77 4.56 -1.30 -19.34
N LYS A 78 5.43 -2.19 -18.84
CA LYS A 78 6.10 -2.00 -17.55
C LYS A 78 6.83 -0.66 -17.50
N ASN A 79 7.66 -0.37 -18.50
CA ASN A 79 8.46 0.86 -18.55
C ASN A 79 7.58 2.12 -18.64
N ALA A 80 6.47 2.08 -19.39
CA ALA A 80 5.51 3.17 -19.45
C ALA A 80 4.89 3.45 -18.07
N ILE A 81 4.44 2.41 -17.35
CA ILE A 81 3.85 2.54 -16.01
C ILE A 81 4.89 3.10 -15.02
N LEU A 82 6.12 2.57 -15.02
CA LEU A 82 7.19 3.06 -14.15
C LEU A 82 7.55 4.52 -14.43
N SER A 83 7.47 4.96 -15.69
CA SER A 83 7.65 6.36 -16.05
C SER A 83 6.57 7.27 -15.43
N GLU A 84 5.31 6.84 -15.41
CA GLU A 84 4.23 7.60 -14.75
C GLU A 84 4.42 7.65 -13.22
N CYS A 85 4.84 6.55 -12.59
CA CYS A 85 5.16 6.53 -11.16
C CYS A 85 6.26 7.54 -10.80
N ALA A 86 7.30 7.65 -11.64
CA ALA A 86 8.40 8.60 -11.40
C ALA A 86 7.93 10.06 -11.41
N LYS A 87 6.92 10.41 -12.22
CA LYS A 87 6.35 11.77 -12.26
C LYS A 87 5.64 12.12 -10.96
N VAL A 88 4.89 11.17 -10.37
CA VAL A 88 4.20 11.37 -9.09
C VAL A 88 5.21 11.65 -7.96
N ASN A 89 6.31 10.88 -7.92
CA ASN A 89 7.38 11.09 -6.94
C ASN A 89 8.08 12.45 -7.10
N ALA A 90 8.24 12.93 -8.34
CA ALA A 90 8.85 14.23 -8.60
C ALA A 90 7.99 15.40 -8.12
N ILE A 91 6.66 15.30 -8.26
CA ILE A 91 5.72 16.32 -7.75
C ILE A 91 5.82 16.43 -6.22
N GLN A 92 5.89 15.29 -5.51
CA GLN A 92 6.01 15.28 -4.05
C GLN A 92 7.29 15.94 -3.53
N LYS A 93 8.41 15.86 -4.28
CA LYS A 93 9.65 16.54 -3.91
C LYS A 93 9.60 18.06 -4.10
N HIS A 94 8.74 18.56 -5.00
CA HIS A 94 8.61 19.99 -5.27
C HIS A 94 7.60 20.69 -4.34
N ASP A 95 6.65 19.95 -3.75
CA ASP A 95 5.70 20.43 -2.73
C ASP A 95 6.33 20.48 -1.32
N GLY A 96 7.48 19.83 -1.11
CA GLY A 96 8.15 19.74 0.19
C GLY A 96 9.09 20.91 0.57
N SER A 97 9.23 21.95 -0.26
CA SER A 97 10.05 23.14 0.06
C SER A 97 9.20 24.33 0.53
N GLY A 98 8.37 24.10 1.55
CA GLY A 98 7.83 25.19 2.35
C GLY A 98 8.83 25.50 3.45
N ASP A 99 9.74 26.44 3.20
CA ASP A 99 10.64 26.99 4.22
C ASP A 99 9.82 27.40 5.45
N LEU A 100 9.97 26.66 6.54
CA LEU A 100 9.55 27.09 7.88
C LEU A 100 10.65 27.95 8.48
N ASP A 101 10.95 29.06 7.80
CA ASP A 101 11.65 30.20 8.39
C ASP A 101 10.73 31.41 8.22
N ASN A 102 9.78 31.57 9.14
CA ASN A 102 9.34 32.90 9.55
C ASN A 102 8.58 32.89 10.89
N ASP A 103 9.06 33.78 11.75
CA ASP A 103 8.59 34.25 13.07
C ASP A 103 8.81 33.38 14.32
#